data_AF-A0A7J2TXD9-F1
#
_entry.id   AF-A0A7J2TXD9-F1
#
_cell.length_a   1.000
_cell.length_b   1.000
_cell.length_c   1.000
_cell.angle_alpha   90.00
_cell.angle_beta   90.00
_cell.angle_gamma   90.00
#
_symmetry.space_group_name_H-M   'P 1'
#
loop_
_entity.id
_entity.type
_entity.pdbx_description
1 polymer ?
#
loop_
_entity_poly.entity_id
_entity_poly.type
_entity_poly.pdbx_seq_one_letter_code
_entity_poly.pdbx_strand_id
1 'polypeptide(L)'
;MEVKFFDEKTKKFYKLVPTSTWPTLEISGIHMHRIKEVDPKTDSELKIKALGKIYGEILDVCTGLGYTAILAARRKSVKKVVTIEIDENVIKIARQNEFSKELFENPKIELIIGDAFEVIRKFEDESFDFIIHDPPR
;
A
#
# COMPACT_ATOMS: atom_id res chain seq x y z
N MET A 1 -0.89 20.77 -5.52
CA MET A 1 -0.41 21.14 -4.18
C MET A 1 0.72 20.18 -3.83
N GLU A 2 1.89 20.66 -3.42
CA GLU A 2 3.02 19.78 -3.11
C GLU A 2 2.84 19.21 -1.70
N VAL A 3 2.69 17.88 -1.58
CA VAL A 3 2.50 17.20 -0.29
C VAL A 3 3.87 16.80 0.26
N LYS A 4 4.32 17.49 1.30
CA LYS A 4 5.59 17.20 1.99
C LYS A 4 5.58 17.69 3.43
N PHE A 5 6.25 16.97 4.33
CA PHE A 5 6.46 17.41 5.71
C PHE A 5 7.64 16.67 6.36
N PHE A 6 8.20 17.28 7.41
CA PHE A 6 9.15 16.62 8.31
C PHE A 6 8.41 16.22 9.59
N ASP A 7 8.61 14.98 10.04
CA ASP A 7 8.05 14.52 11.31
C ASP A 7 9.13 14.53 12.40
N GLU A 8 8.93 15.39 13.40
CA GLU A 8 9.91 15.61 14.47
C GLU A 8 10.14 14.38 15.34
N LYS A 9 9.16 13.48 15.45
CA LYS A 9 9.25 12.28 16.28
C LYS A 9 10.10 11.20 15.62
N THR A 10 9.83 10.90 14.36
CA THR A 10 10.55 9.89 13.58
C THR A 10 11.85 10.43 12.98
N LYS A 11 12.04 11.76 12.97
CA LYS A 11 13.16 12.46 12.32
C LYS A 11 13.28 12.15 10.84
N LYS A 12 12.14 11.88 10.19
CA LYS A 12 12.05 11.54 8.77
C LYS A 12 11.35 12.65 7.99
N PHE A 13 11.82 12.88 6.77
CA PHE A 13 11.16 13.75 5.81
C PHE A 13 10.30 12.91 4.86
N TYR A 14 9.04 13.31 4.64
CA TYR A 14 8.09 12.61 3.78
C TYR A 14 7.70 13.52 2.63
N LYS A 15 7.64 12.95 1.42
CA LYS A 15 7.23 13.69 0.22
C LYS A 15 6.47 12.78 -0.73
N LEU A 16 5.38 13.29 -1.28
CA LEU A 16 4.74 12.70 -2.45
C LEU A 16 5.40 13.25 -3.71
N VAL A 17 6.05 12.39 -4.48
CA VAL A 17 6.81 12.77 -5.66
C VAL A 17 6.03 12.36 -6.91
N PRO A 18 5.63 13.32 -7.77
CA PRO A 18 4.95 12.98 -9.01
C PRO A 18 5.85 12.17 -9.94
N THR A 19 5.27 11.24 -10.68
CA THR A 19 5.93 10.51 -11.78
C THR A 19 5.12 10.71 -13.06
N SER A 20 5.48 10.02 -14.15
CA SER A 20 4.70 10.01 -15.38
C SER A 20 3.34 9.31 -15.26
N THR A 21 3.12 8.49 -14.23
CA THR A 21 1.87 7.74 -14.00
C THR A 21 1.30 8.02 -12.62
N TRP A 22 1.56 7.15 -11.64
CA TRP A 22 1.17 7.30 -10.24
C TRP A 22 2.37 7.80 -9.43
N PRO A 23 2.17 8.71 -8.46
CA PRO A 23 3.28 9.26 -7.69
C PRO A 23 3.99 8.17 -6.88
N THR A 24 5.25 8.43 -6.52
CA THR A 24 5.95 7.63 -5.51
C THR A 24 5.98 8.37 -4.19
N LEU A 25 5.92 7.60 -3.10
CA LEU A 25 6.36 8.08 -1.80
C LEU A 25 7.88 8.16 -1.77
N GLU A 26 8.41 9.23 -1.19
CA GLU A 26 9.80 9.37 -0.77
C GLU A 26 9.85 9.55 0.75
N ILE A 27 10.74 8.82 1.42
CA ILE A 27 11.04 9.01 2.83
C ILE A 27 12.55 9.22 2.97
N SER A 28 12.93 10.41 3.45
CA SER A 28 14.32 10.82 3.70
C SER A 28 15.24 10.57 2.49
N GLY A 29 14.76 10.91 1.29
CA GLY A 29 15.51 10.77 0.03
C GLY A 29 15.42 9.38 -0.62
N ILE A 30 14.74 8.41 0.01
CA ILE A 30 14.55 7.06 -0.56
C ILE A 30 13.17 6.95 -1.19
N HIS A 31 13.12 6.57 -2.46
CA HIS A 31 11.86 6.26 -3.15
C HIS A 31 11.35 4.87 -2.76
N MET A 32 10.07 4.81 -2.39
CA MET A 32 9.44 3.57 -1.90
C MET A 32 8.84 2.71 -3.02
N HIS A 33 8.72 3.25 -4.23
CA HIS A 33 8.22 2.52 -5.40
C HIS A 33 9.31 2.45 -6.47
N ARG A 34 9.18 1.49 -7.39
CA ARG A 34 10.02 1.46 -8.59
C ARG A 34 9.71 2.67 -9.47
N ILE A 35 10.76 3.34 -9.92
CA ILE A 35 10.68 4.50 -10.81
C ILE A 35 11.71 4.49 -11.96
N LYS A 36 12.74 3.65 -11.91
CA LYS A 36 13.90 3.73 -12.83
C LYS A 36 13.78 2.86 -14.09
N GLU A 37 12.78 2.00 -14.18
CA GLU A 37 12.57 1.06 -15.31
C GLU A 37 11.10 0.71 -15.51
N VAL A 38 10.37 0.66 -14.40
CA VAL A 38 8.93 0.45 -14.33
C VAL A 38 8.39 1.52 -13.41
N ASP A 39 7.31 2.16 -13.82
CA ASP A 39 6.62 3.17 -13.04
C ASP A 39 5.71 2.54 -11.95
N PRO A 40 5.31 3.30 -10.92
CA PRO A 40 4.59 2.73 -9.77
C PRO A 40 3.26 2.03 -10.13
N LYS A 41 2.55 2.55 -11.16
CA LYS A 41 1.31 1.94 -11.63
C LYS A 41 1.59 0.58 -12.28
N THR A 42 2.48 0.55 -13.27
CA THR A 42 2.81 -0.68 -14.00
C THR A 42 3.39 -1.74 -13.06
N ASP A 43 4.22 -1.33 -12.08
CA ASP A 43 4.76 -2.27 -11.08
C ASP A 43 3.66 -2.93 -10.24
N SER A 44 2.68 -2.14 -9.77
CA SER A 44 1.55 -2.65 -9.01
C SER A 44 0.67 -3.59 -9.85
N GLU A 45 0.44 -3.26 -11.12
CA GLU A 45 -0.29 -4.13 -12.07
C GLU A 45 0.45 -5.45 -12.32
N LEU A 46 1.78 -5.42 -12.44
CA LEU A 46 2.61 -6.62 -12.62
C LEU A 46 2.56 -7.52 -11.38
N LYS A 47 2.58 -6.96 -10.16
CA LYS A 47 2.42 -7.73 -8.91
C LYS A 47 1.09 -8.47 -8.89
N ILE A 48 -0.01 -7.78 -9.15
CA ILE A 48 -1.33 -8.42 -9.21
C ILE A 48 -1.41 -9.45 -10.33
N LYS A 49 -0.78 -9.21 -11.47
CA LYS A 49 -0.72 -10.18 -12.57
C LYS A 49 0.04 -11.45 -12.16
N ALA A 50 1.14 -11.32 -11.42
CA ALA A 50 1.95 -12.45 -10.96
C ALA A 50 1.19 -13.37 -9.99
N LEU A 51 0.27 -12.81 -9.19
CA LEU A 51 -0.61 -13.59 -8.31
C LEU A 51 -1.69 -14.39 -9.07
N GLY A 52 -1.92 -14.11 -10.35
CA GLY A 52 -2.88 -14.82 -11.18
C GLY A 52 -4.34 -14.49 -10.82
N LYS A 53 -5.17 -15.53 -10.67
CA LYS A 53 -6.61 -15.38 -10.39
C LYS A 53 -6.86 -15.35 -8.88
N ILE A 54 -6.63 -14.20 -8.27
CA ILE A 54 -6.90 -13.99 -6.84
C ILE A 54 -8.40 -13.99 -6.51
N TYR A 55 -8.75 -14.47 -5.33
CA TYR A 55 -10.13 -14.56 -4.84
C TYR A 55 -10.17 -14.48 -3.31
N GLY A 56 -11.38 -14.32 -2.75
CA GLY A 56 -11.60 -14.46 -1.31
C GLY A 56 -10.99 -13.33 -0.48
N GLU A 57 -10.37 -13.67 0.64
CA GLU A 57 -9.75 -12.73 1.58
C GLU A 57 -8.24 -12.62 1.35
N ILE A 58 -7.74 -11.39 1.31
CA ILE A 58 -6.33 -11.11 1.02
C ILE A 58 -5.73 -10.33 2.19
N LEU A 59 -4.55 -10.75 2.63
CA LEU A 59 -3.69 -9.96 3.49
C LEU A 59 -2.62 -9.26 2.64
N ASP A 60 -2.54 -7.95 2.77
CA ASP A 60 -1.50 -7.10 2.21
C ASP A 60 -0.71 -6.46 3.36
N VAL A 61 0.61 -6.44 3.28
CA VAL A 61 1.45 -5.80 4.31
C VAL A 61 2.46 -4.87 3.66
N CYS A 62 2.82 -3.81 4.38
CA CYS A 62 3.58 -2.67 3.86
C CYS A 62 2.76 -1.84 2.87
N THR A 63 1.55 -1.42 3.28
CA THR A 63 0.56 -0.74 2.43
C THR A 63 1.15 0.37 1.56
N GLY A 64 2.03 1.21 2.11
CA GLY A 64 2.57 2.35 1.37
C GLY A 64 1.46 3.31 0.91
N LEU A 65 1.41 3.57 -0.39
CA LEU A 65 0.32 4.36 -1.01
C LEU A 65 -0.93 3.50 -1.35
N GLY A 66 -0.92 2.21 -1.04
CA GLY A 66 -2.07 1.30 -1.16
C GLY A 66 -2.33 0.78 -2.57
N TYR A 67 -1.43 1.01 -3.53
CA TYR A 67 -1.67 0.67 -4.93
C TYR A 67 -1.94 -0.81 -5.16
N THR A 68 -1.16 -1.69 -4.54
CA THR A 68 -1.34 -3.15 -4.65
C THR A 68 -2.65 -3.58 -4.00
N ALA A 69 -2.94 -3.14 -2.77
CA ALA A 69 -4.21 -3.41 -2.07
C ALA A 69 -5.44 -2.95 -2.86
N ILE A 70 -5.41 -1.73 -3.43
CA ILE A 70 -6.50 -1.19 -4.27
C ILE A 70 -6.70 -2.06 -5.50
N LEU A 71 -5.63 -2.40 -6.22
CA LEU A 71 -5.75 -3.23 -7.43
C LEU A 71 -6.22 -4.65 -7.11
N ALA A 72 -5.88 -5.20 -5.94
CA ALA A 72 -6.41 -6.47 -5.47
C ALA A 72 -7.92 -6.37 -5.20
N ALA A 73 -8.37 -5.37 -4.45
CA ALA A 73 -9.78 -5.16 -4.10
C ALA A 73 -10.68 -4.93 -5.32
N ARG A 74 -10.15 -4.35 -6.40
CA ARG A 74 -10.87 -4.17 -7.68
C ARG A 74 -11.21 -5.49 -8.37
N ARG A 75 -10.60 -6.62 -8.01
CA ARG A 75 -10.96 -7.93 -8.57
C ARG A 75 -12.34 -8.38 -8.04
N LYS A 76 -13.21 -8.81 -8.94
CA LYS A 76 -14.59 -9.21 -8.60
C LYS A 76 -14.63 -10.40 -7.63
N SER A 77 -13.72 -11.35 -7.78
CA SER A 77 -13.58 -12.55 -6.96
C SER A 77 -13.02 -12.28 -5.56
N VAL A 78 -12.41 -11.11 -5.33
CA VAL A 78 -11.90 -10.70 -4.02
C VAL A 78 -13.04 -10.14 -3.19
N LYS A 79 -13.20 -10.68 -1.99
CA LYS A 79 -14.23 -10.30 -1.01
C LYS A 79 -13.73 -9.19 -0.10
N LYS A 80 -12.49 -9.33 0.41
CA LYS A 80 -11.89 -8.42 1.37
C LYS A 80 -10.37 -8.34 1.16
N VAL A 81 -9.80 -7.17 1.42
CA VAL A 81 -8.37 -6.93 1.51
C VAL A 81 -8.10 -6.28 2.86
N VAL A 82 -7.39 -6.97 3.75
CA VAL A 82 -6.83 -6.37 4.96
C VAL A 82 -5.42 -5.90 4.61
N THR A 83 -5.11 -4.63 4.86
CA THR A 83 -3.78 -4.08 4.60
C THR A 83 -3.17 -3.46 5.85
N ILE A 84 -1.87 -3.66 6.07
CA ILE A 84 -1.17 -3.22 7.28
C ILE A 84 -0.01 -2.28 6.95
N GLU A 85 -0.04 -1.09 7.54
CA GLU A 85 1.03 -0.10 7.47
C GLU A 85 1.53 0.24 8.88
N ILE A 86 2.85 0.21 9.07
CA ILE A 86 3.44 0.51 10.36
C ILE A 86 3.55 2.03 10.59
N ASP A 87 3.72 2.81 9.54
CA ASP A 87 4.01 4.24 9.62
C ASP A 87 2.76 5.10 9.35
N GLU A 88 2.21 5.69 10.41
CA GLU A 88 1.05 6.60 10.29
C GLU A 88 1.31 7.79 9.36
N ASN A 89 2.56 8.23 9.19
CA ASN A 89 2.90 9.35 8.29
C ASN A 89 2.75 8.95 6.83
N VAL A 90 2.99 7.69 6.50
CA VAL A 90 2.72 7.14 5.17
C VAL A 90 1.23 7.21 4.85
N ILE A 91 0.37 6.86 5.80
CA ILE A 91 -1.08 6.97 5.64
C ILE A 91 -1.55 8.43 5.53
N LYS A 92 -0.91 9.37 6.25
CA LYS A 92 -1.18 10.82 6.10
C LYS A 92 -0.84 11.31 4.68
N ILE A 93 0.24 10.82 4.08
CA ILE A 93 0.58 11.11 2.68
C ILE A 93 -0.45 10.47 1.74
N ALA A 94 -0.79 9.19 1.94
CA ALA A 94 -1.74 8.46 1.11
C ALA A 94 -3.12 9.14 1.07
N ARG A 95 -3.62 9.69 2.19
CA ARG A 95 -4.89 10.46 2.20
C ARG A 95 -4.90 11.68 1.30
N GLN A 96 -3.73 12.25 0.99
CA GLN A 96 -3.60 13.42 0.12
C GLN A 96 -3.29 13.03 -1.34
N ASN A 97 -3.07 11.74 -1.61
CA ASN A 97 -2.81 11.23 -2.93
C ASN A 97 -4.12 10.79 -3.61
N GLU A 98 -4.47 11.40 -4.74
CA GLU A 98 -5.70 11.06 -5.49
C GLU A 98 -5.77 9.59 -5.91
N PHE A 99 -4.60 8.99 -6.21
CA PHE A 99 -4.50 7.58 -6.63
C PHE A 99 -4.65 6.60 -5.46
N SER A 100 -4.60 7.08 -4.21
CA SER A 100 -4.82 6.29 -3.00
C SER A 100 -6.26 6.40 -2.49
N LYS A 101 -7.15 7.15 -3.15
CA LYS A 101 -8.51 7.42 -2.67
C LYS A 101 -9.29 6.14 -2.31
N GLU A 102 -9.21 5.12 -3.18
CA GLU A 102 -9.87 3.83 -2.96
C GLU A 102 -9.35 3.08 -1.73
N LEU A 103 -8.14 3.35 -1.23
CA LEU A 103 -7.64 2.76 0.03
C LEU A 103 -8.56 3.08 1.22
N PHE A 104 -9.25 4.23 1.17
CA PHE A 104 -10.09 4.73 2.26
C PHE A 104 -11.59 4.62 1.97
N GLU A 105 -11.97 4.48 0.70
CA GLU A 105 -13.37 4.51 0.27
C GLU A 105 -13.88 3.16 -0.20
N ASN A 106 -13.01 2.24 -0.62
CA ASN A 106 -13.43 0.93 -1.10
C ASN A 106 -13.86 0.07 0.10
N PRO A 107 -15.14 -0.35 0.18
CA PRO A 107 -15.65 -1.10 1.34
C PRO A 107 -15.04 -2.50 1.48
N LYS A 108 -14.32 -2.99 0.46
CA LYS A 108 -13.58 -4.24 0.56
C LYS A 108 -12.25 -4.09 1.29
N ILE A 109 -11.77 -2.86 1.51
CA ILE A 109 -10.45 -2.61 2.08
C ILE A 109 -10.57 -2.25 3.55
N GLU A 110 -9.85 -2.99 4.39
CA GLU A 110 -9.65 -2.68 5.80
C GLU A 110 -8.18 -2.30 6.01
N LEU A 111 -7.91 -1.04 6.35
CA LEU A 111 -6.58 -0.55 6.67
C LEU A 111 -6.33 -0.62 8.18
N ILE A 112 -5.26 -1.31 8.58
CA ILE A 112 -4.77 -1.38 9.95
C ILE A 112 -3.44 -0.63 10.05
N ILE A 113 -3.34 0.30 11.00
CA ILE A 113 -2.06 0.94 11.33
C ILE A 113 -1.43 0.17 12.48
N GLY A 114 -0.28 -0.45 12.24
CA GLY A 114 0.43 -1.25 13.24
C GLY A 114 1.58 -2.07 12.68
N ASP A 115 2.35 -2.69 13.57
CA ASP A 115 3.39 -3.63 13.18
C ASP A 115 2.75 -4.92 12.66
N ALA A 116 2.98 -5.23 11.39
CA ALA A 116 2.49 -6.45 10.76
C ALA A 116 2.90 -7.71 11.55
N PHE A 117 4.11 -7.75 12.12
CA PHE A 117 4.58 -8.90 12.92
C PHE A 117 3.68 -9.19 14.12
N GLU A 118 3.16 -8.14 14.77
CA GLU A 118 2.25 -8.27 15.91
C GLU A 118 0.79 -8.41 15.51
N VAL A 119 0.36 -7.69 14.47
CA VAL A 119 -1.03 -7.70 14.02
C VAL A 119 -1.41 -9.07 13.47
N ILE A 120 -0.54 -9.72 12.69
CA ILE A 120 -0.88 -11.01 12.07
C ILE A 120 -1.20 -12.11 13.08
N ARG A 121 -0.65 -12.04 14.30
CA ARG A 121 -0.92 -13.01 15.38
C ARG A 121 -2.34 -12.97 15.92
N LYS A 122 -3.10 -11.93 15.57
CA LYS A 122 -4.49 -11.74 16.00
C LYS A 122 -5.50 -12.33 15.02
N PHE A 123 -5.06 -12.69 13.82
CA PHE A 123 -5.92 -13.36 12.85
C PHE A 123 -6.02 -14.85 13.15
N GLU A 124 -7.12 -15.45 12.73
CA GLU A 124 -7.32 -16.89 12.81
C GLU A 124 -6.40 -17.59 11.79
N ASP A 125 -6.02 -18.83 12.10
CA ASP A 125 -5.27 -19.66 11.16
C ASP A 125 -6.08 -19.86 9.86
N GLU A 126 -5.39 -19.92 8.72
CA GLU A 126 -5.98 -20.16 7.40
C GLU A 126 -7.08 -19.14 6.99
N SER A 127 -7.12 -17.95 7.58
CA SER A 127 -8.16 -16.93 7.31
C SER A 127 -7.98 -16.16 6.00
N PHE A 128 -6.84 -16.29 5.32
CA PHE A 128 -6.54 -15.57 4.09
C PHE A 128 -6.21 -16.53 2.95
N ASP A 129 -6.81 -16.29 1.79
CA ASP A 129 -6.57 -17.05 0.56
C ASP A 129 -5.26 -16.64 -0.12
N PHE A 130 -4.85 -15.37 0.04
CA PHE A 130 -3.61 -14.83 -0.53
C PHE A 130 -2.93 -13.87 0.45
N ILE A 131 -1.59 -13.87 0.41
CA ILE A 131 -0.75 -12.94 1.16
C ILE A 131 0.14 -12.18 0.19
N ILE A 132 0.16 -10.85 0.32
CA ILE A 132 1.00 -9.92 -0.43
C ILE A 132 1.94 -9.25 0.57
N HIS A 133 3.25 -9.45 0.40
CA HIS A 133 4.27 -8.75 1.16
C HIS A 133 5.10 -7.90 0.22
N ASP A 134 4.92 -6.57 0.29
CA ASP A 134 5.50 -5.61 -0.66
C ASP A 134 6.35 -4.53 0.06
N PRO A 135 7.40 -4.91 0.80
CA PRO A 135 8.23 -3.95 1.51
C PRO A 135 9.06 -3.08 0.55
N PRO A 136 9.51 -1.89 0.98
CA PRO A 136 10.51 -1.12 0.24
C PRO A 136 11.81 -1.91 0.06
N ARG A 137 12.53 -1.63 -1.02
CA ARG A 137 13.79 -2.30 -1.38
C ARG A 137 15.01 -1.74 -0.67
#